data_AF-A0A1W5D778-F1
#
_entry.id   AF-A0A1W5D778-F1
#
_cell.length_a   1.000
_cell.length_b   1.000
_cell.length_c   1.000
_cell.angle_alpha   90.00
_cell.angle_beta   90.00
_cell.angle_gamma   90.00
#
_symmetry.space_group_name_H-M   'P 1'
#
loop_
_entity.id
_entity.type
_entity.pdbx_description
1 polymer ?
#
loop_
_entity_poly.entity_id
_entity_poly.type
_entity_poly.pdbx_seq_one_letter_code
_entity_poly.pdbx_strand_id
1 'polypeptide(L)' 'MLLGKGADVNAQGGEYGNPLYAASERGHDQVVRMLLDKGADVNAQGGECC' A
#
# COMPACT_ATOMS: atom_id res chain seq x y z
N MET A 1 8.15 10.06 -9.31
CA MET A 1 7.53 9.44 -8.12
C MET A 1 6.03 9.72 -8.14
N LEU A 2 5.18 8.71 -8.09
CA LEU A 2 3.70 8.87 -8.13
C LEU A 2 3.10 9.33 -6.78
N LEU A 3 3.80 9.09 -5.66
CA LEU A 3 3.37 9.50 -4.31
C LEU A 3 3.42 11.03 -4.02
N GLY A 4 3.68 11.86 -5.04
CA GLY A 4 3.79 13.32 -4.89
C GLY A 4 2.57 14.12 -5.36
N LYS A 5 1.56 13.49 -5.97
CA LYS A 5 0.46 14.17 -6.69
C LYS A 5 -0.94 13.65 -6.33
N GLY A 6 -1.19 13.41 -5.03
CA GLY A 6 -2.53 13.00 -4.56
C GLY A 6 -2.85 11.52 -4.79
N ALA A 7 -1.82 10.67 -4.94
CA ALA A 7 -2.01 9.24 -4.85
C ALA A 7 -2.38 8.87 -3.41
N ASP A 8 -3.55 8.25 -3.23
CA ASP A 8 -3.99 7.72 -1.96
C ASP A 8 -3.08 6.54 -1.56
N VAL A 9 -2.32 6.72 -0.49
CA VAL A 9 -1.39 5.71 0.04
C VAL A 9 -2.11 4.50 0.62
N ASN A 10 -3.40 4.66 0.89
CA ASN A 10 -4.29 3.63 1.40
C ASN A 10 -5.29 3.16 0.34
N ALA A 11 -5.06 3.46 -0.94
CA ALA A 11 -5.98 3.09 -2.01
C ALA A 11 -6.32 1.58 -1.94
N GLN A 12 -7.58 1.26 -1.68
CA GLN A 12 -8.05 -0.11 -1.59
C GLN A 12 -8.68 -0.57 -2.91
N GLY A 13 -8.31 -1.77 -3.37
CA GLY A 13 -8.91 -2.39 -4.56
C GLY A 13 -8.05 -3.47 -5.23
N GLY A 14 -8.72 -4.40 -5.91
CA GLY A 14 -8.09 -5.53 -6.60
C GLY A 14 -7.59 -6.63 -5.65
N GLU A 15 -6.88 -7.62 -6.20
CA GLU A 15 -6.43 -8.85 -5.52
C GLU A 15 -5.59 -8.61 -4.26
N TYR A 16 -4.84 -7.50 -4.22
CA TYR A 16 -3.96 -7.18 -3.08
C TYR A 16 -4.60 -6.22 -2.08
N GLY A 17 -5.63 -5.49 -2.52
CA GLY A 17 -6.41 -4.42 -1.88
C GLY A 17 -5.82 -3.44 -0.88
N ASN A 18 -4.51 -3.42 -0.61
CA ASN A 18 -3.83 -2.19 -0.21
C ASN A 18 -2.35 -2.19 -0.68
N PRO A 19 -1.74 -1.00 -0.90
CA PRO A 19 -0.39 -0.89 -1.44
C PRO A 19 0.70 -1.45 -0.51
N LEU A 20 0.48 -1.37 0.82
CA LEU A 20 1.39 -1.86 1.85
C LEU A 20 1.46 -3.40 1.82
N TYR A 21 0.32 -4.06 1.61
CA TYR A 21 0.20 -5.50 1.48
C TYR A 21 0.91 -6.00 0.23
N ALA A 22 0.65 -5.39 -0.93
CA ALA A 22 1.34 -5.75 -2.18
C ALA A 22 2.87 -5.58 -2.07
N ALA A 23 3.33 -4.50 -1.44
CA ALA A 23 4.76 -4.26 -1.24
C ALA A 23 5.39 -5.28 -0.27
N SER A 24 4.67 -5.68 0.78
CA SER A 24 5.13 -6.66 1.76
C SER A 24 5.15 -8.08 1.18
N GLU A 25 4.12 -8.48 0.44
CA GLU A 25 4.02 -9.79 -0.25
C GLU A 25 5.19 -10.00 -1.23
N ARG A 26 5.56 -8.93 -1.94
CA ARG A 26 6.67 -8.93 -2.92
C ARG A 26 8.06 -8.76 -2.29
N GLY A 27 8.17 -8.53 -0.98
CA GLY A 27 9.44 -8.29 -0.29
C GLY A 27 10.11 -6.95 -0.65
N HIS A 28 9.33 -5.91 -0.95
CA HIS A 28 9.83 -4.59 -1.34
C HIS A 28 10.01 -3.67 -0.13
N ASP A 29 11.02 -3.96 0.70
CA ASP A 29 11.27 -3.24 1.97
C ASP A 29 11.40 -1.71 1.83
N GLN A 30 12.02 -1.25 0.73
CA GLN A 30 12.16 0.18 0.44
C GLN A 30 10.82 0.85 0.14
N VAL A 31 9.91 0.13 -0.53
CA VAL A 31 8.57 0.61 -0.84
C VAL A 31 7.71 0.60 0.43
N VAL A 32 7.82 -0.43 1.27
CA VAL A 32 7.15 -0.48 2.58
C VAL A 32 7.55 0.72 3.44
N ARG A 33 8.85 1.00 3.58
CA ARG A 33 9.32 2.19 4.32
C ARG A 33 8.76 3.49 3.74
N MET A 34 8.77 3.65 2.42
CA MET A 34 8.23 4.84 1.78
C MET A 34 6.72 5.01 2.03
N LEU A 35 5.95 3.93 2.05
CA LEU A 35 4.52 3.97 2.32
C LEU A 35 4.24 4.34 3.79
N LEU A 36 5.00 3.76 4.73
CA LEU A 36 4.90 4.08 6.16
C LEU A 36 5.25 5.55 6.43
N ASP A 37 6.32 6.07 5.82
CA ASP A 37 6.73 7.48 5.93
C ASP A 37 5.67 8.44 5.38
N LYS A 38 4.81 7.96 4.47
CA LYS A 38 3.70 8.71 3.90
C LYS A 38 2.36 8.51 4.64
N GLY A 39 2.36 7.79 5.75
CA GLY A 39 1.17 7.60 6.60
C GLY A 39 0.23 6.50 6.11
N ALA A 40 0.76 5.47 5.43
CA ALA A 40 -0.03 4.29 5.12
C ALA A 40 -0.56 3.63 6.41
N ASP A 41 -1.84 3.29 6.42
CA ASP A 41 -2.49 2.61 7.52
C ASP A 41 -2.09 1.13 7.51
N VAL A 42 -1.36 0.74 8.54
CA VAL A 42 -0.91 -0.63 8.74
C VAL A 42 -2.06 -1.62 8.97
N ASN A 43 -3.22 -1.11 9.37
CA ASN A 43 -4.43 -1.90 9.60
C ASN A 43 -5.42 -1.82 8.42
N ALA A 44 -5.04 -1.17 7.32
CA ALA A 44 -5.88 -1.15 6.12
C ALA A 44 -6.19 -2.58 5.70
N GLN A 45 -7.48 -2.90 5.56
CA GLN A 45 -7.90 -4.23 5.14
C GLN A 45 -7.28 -4.52 3.76
N GLY A 46 -6.61 -5.67 3.65
CA GLY A 46 -6.24 -6.23 2.37
C GLY A 46 -7.50 -6.48 1.55
N GLY A 47 -7.35 -6.53 0.23
CA GLY A 47 -8.49 -6.71 -0.67
C GLY A 47 -9.30 -7.93 -0.27
N GLU A 48 -10.60 -7.74 -0.13
CA GLU A 48 -11.52 -8.87 -0.08
C GLU A 48 -11.41 -9.57 -1.43
N CYS A 49 -10.74 -10.73 -1.45
CA CYS A 49 -10.90 -11.64 -2.59
C CYS A 49 -12.39 -11.96 -2.73
N CYS A 50 -12.89 -11.80 -3.95
CA CYS A 50 -14.29 -11.97 -4.35
C CYS A 50 -14.95 -13.23 -3.80
#